data_AF-A0A193CBW9-F1
#
_entry.id   AF-A0A193CBW9-F1
#
_cell.length_a   1.000
_cell.length_b   1.000
_cell.length_c   1.000
_cell.angle_alpha   90.00
_cell.angle_beta   90.00
_cell.angle_gamma   90.00
#
_symmetry.space_group_name_H-M   'P 1'
#
loop_
_entity.id
_entity.type
_entity.pdbx_description
1 polymer ?
#
loop_
_entity_poly.entity_id
_entity_poly.type
_entity_poly.pdbx_seq_one_letter_code
_entity_poly.pdbx_strand_id
1 'polypeptide(L)'
;MKELVLAAITRVLAVLLLLPAWLRSPGHARRLACGWALSLRFPAEDLAGLTGGTRAAFTAARTEAFWRHRTLLGLTSGHRDAAEQHRLFLDEVAKAGPDRKRVLPAGESAHVRGTALDVRPREGAQWLEDHGARFALYRTYDNEWWHFEYRPGEAPPARLPYPGWRAAGPAPSLTRPFPR
;
A
#
# COMPACT_ATOMS: atom_id res chain seq x y z
N MET A 1 -15.08 17.74 -9.76
CA MET A 1 -16.53 17.49 -9.52
C MET A 1 -16.89 16.01 -9.54
N LYS A 2 -16.62 15.26 -10.63
CA LYS A 2 -16.93 13.82 -10.75
C LYS A 2 -16.46 12.97 -9.56
N GLU A 3 -15.20 13.12 -9.15
CA GLU A 3 -14.64 12.35 -8.02
C GLU A 3 -15.33 12.61 -6.68
N LEU A 4 -15.68 13.87 -6.40
CA LEU A 4 -16.41 14.25 -5.19
C LEU A 4 -17.82 13.65 -5.17
N VAL A 5 -18.50 13.68 -6.32
CA VAL A 5 -19.83 13.09 -6.50
C VAL A 5 -19.77 11.58 -6.31
N LEU A 6 -18.81 10.89 -6.96
CA LEU A 6 -18.63 9.45 -6.78
C LEU A 6 -18.34 9.10 -5.33
N ALA A 7 -17.48 9.86 -4.65
CA ALA A 7 -17.21 9.63 -3.24
C ALA A 7 -18.45 9.85 -2.36
N ALA A 8 -19.28 10.85 -2.65
CA ALA A 8 -20.53 11.08 -1.94
C ALA A 8 -21.51 9.92 -2.15
N ILE A 9 -21.67 9.44 -3.39
CA ILE A 9 -22.50 8.29 -3.74
C ILE A 9 -22.03 7.04 -2.99
N THR A 10 -20.72 6.76 -2.96
CA THR A 10 -20.17 5.62 -2.21
C THR A 10 -20.53 5.68 -0.72
N ARG A 11 -20.50 6.87 -0.11
CA ARG A 11 -20.87 7.05 1.30
C ARG A 11 -22.36 6.83 1.54
N VAL A 12 -23.22 7.39 0.69
CA VAL A 12 -24.67 7.18 0.77
C VAL A 12 -25.00 5.70 0.60
N LEU A 13 -24.41 5.05 -0.39
CA LEU A 13 -24.58 3.62 -0.61
C LEU A 13 -24.18 2.80 0.61
N ALA A 14 -23.03 3.09 1.24
CA ALA A 14 -22.62 2.37 2.45
C ALA A 14 -23.64 2.55 3.59
N VAL A 15 -24.22 3.73 3.76
CA VAL A 15 -25.29 3.96 4.76
C VAL A 15 -26.51 3.11 4.44
N LEU A 16 -26.96 3.07 3.19
CA LEU A 16 -28.09 2.24 2.75
C LEU A 16 -27.81 0.74 2.95
N LEU A 17 -26.56 0.32 2.76
CA LEU A 17 -26.12 -1.07 2.94
C LEU A 17 -25.93 -1.47 4.41
N LEU A 18 -26.03 -0.55 5.39
CA LEU A 18 -25.86 -0.89 6.81
C LEU A 18 -26.90 -1.88 7.30
N LEU A 19 -28.17 -1.73 6.89
CA LEU A 19 -29.24 -2.64 7.32
C LEU A 19 -29.04 -4.06 6.77
N PRO A 20 -28.82 -4.26 5.45
CA PRO A 20 -28.43 -5.58 4.92
C PRO A 20 -27.17 -6.16 5.59
N ALA A 21 -26.16 -5.32 5.84
CA ALA A 21 -24.93 -5.74 6.48
C ALA A 21 -25.14 -6.17 7.94
N TRP A 22 -26.02 -5.48 8.67
CA TRP A 22 -26.39 -5.82 10.04
C TRP A 22 -27.17 -7.14 10.10
N LEU A 23 -28.14 -7.34 9.20
CA LEU A 23 -28.87 -8.60 9.09
C LEU A 23 -27.94 -9.79 8.82
N ARG A 24 -26.85 -9.56 8.06
CA ARG A 24 -25.85 -10.60 7.76
C ARG A 24 -24.81 -10.80 8.86
N SER A 25 -24.36 -9.73 9.53
CA SER A 25 -23.39 -9.81 10.62
C SER A 25 -23.47 -8.57 11.53
N PRO A 26 -24.27 -8.63 12.61
CA PRO A 26 -24.53 -7.47 13.48
C PRO A 26 -23.25 -6.82 14.03
N GLY A 27 -22.27 -7.63 14.46
CA GLY A 27 -21.00 -7.15 15.03
C GLY A 27 -20.05 -6.52 14.00
N HIS A 28 -20.33 -6.63 12.70
CA HIS A 28 -19.43 -6.22 11.63
C HIS A 28 -20.10 -5.42 10.52
N ALA A 29 -21.33 -4.95 10.75
CA ALA A 29 -22.15 -4.28 9.76
C ALA A 29 -21.42 -3.12 9.06
N ARG A 30 -20.74 -2.27 9.84
CA ARG A 30 -19.97 -1.12 9.31
C ARG A 30 -18.85 -1.55 8.37
N ARG A 31 -18.11 -2.61 8.72
CA ARG A 31 -17.03 -3.16 7.87
C ARG A 31 -17.59 -3.72 6.58
N LEU A 32 -18.66 -4.51 6.66
CA LEU A 32 -19.29 -5.14 5.50
C LEU A 32 -19.91 -4.11 4.55
N ALA A 33 -20.71 -3.18 5.07
CA ALA A 33 -21.35 -2.14 4.26
C ALA A 33 -20.33 -1.22 3.58
N CYS A 34 -19.27 -0.83 4.29
CA CYS A 34 -18.15 -0.09 3.71
C CYS A 34 -17.45 -0.91 2.62
N GLY A 35 -17.13 -2.18 2.88
CA GLY A 35 -16.49 -3.07 1.91
C GLY A 35 -17.31 -3.23 0.62
N TRP A 36 -18.62 -3.43 0.72
CA TRP A 36 -19.51 -3.54 -0.44
C TRP A 36 -19.63 -2.23 -1.22
N ALA A 37 -19.72 -1.09 -0.54
CA ALA A 37 -19.74 0.19 -1.23
C ALA A 37 -18.41 0.47 -1.95
N LEU A 38 -17.28 0.14 -1.32
CA LEU A 38 -15.96 0.28 -1.92
C LEU A 38 -15.74 -0.67 -3.10
N SER A 39 -16.26 -1.90 -3.07
CA SER A 39 -16.15 -2.82 -4.21
C SER A 39 -16.90 -2.31 -5.45
N LEU A 40 -18.01 -1.60 -5.27
CA LEU A 40 -18.67 -0.92 -6.39
C LEU A 40 -17.90 0.32 -6.86
N ARG A 41 -17.24 1.04 -5.94
CA ARG A 41 -16.43 2.22 -6.28
C ARG A 41 -15.13 1.85 -7.00
N PHE A 42 -14.55 0.70 -6.64
CA PHE A 42 -13.24 0.21 -7.10
C PHE A 42 -13.37 -1.24 -7.60
N PRO A 43 -14.07 -1.49 -8.72
CA PRO A 43 -14.38 -2.85 -9.16
C PRO A 43 -13.16 -3.68 -9.56
N ALA A 44 -12.05 -3.04 -9.93
CA ALA A 44 -10.78 -3.69 -10.25
C ALA A 44 -9.83 -3.82 -9.05
N GLU A 45 -10.27 -3.46 -7.84
CA GLU A 45 -9.49 -3.70 -6.62
C GLU A 45 -9.40 -5.20 -6.36
N ASP A 46 -8.17 -5.69 -6.13
CA ASP A 46 -7.92 -7.05 -5.69
C ASP A 46 -7.07 -7.05 -4.42
N LEU A 47 -7.51 -7.83 -3.43
CA LEU A 47 -6.82 -8.05 -2.16
C LEU A 47 -6.25 -9.47 -2.05
N ALA A 48 -6.47 -10.33 -3.04
CA ALA A 48 -5.94 -11.69 -3.09
C ALA A 48 -4.41 -11.68 -2.92
N GLY A 49 -3.87 -12.76 -2.35
CA GLY A 49 -2.44 -12.91 -2.07
C GLY A 49 -1.88 -12.02 -0.94
N LEU A 50 -2.61 -11.01 -0.44
CA LEU A 50 -2.21 -10.31 0.78
C LEU A 50 -2.19 -11.28 1.97
N THR A 51 -1.21 -11.11 2.85
CA THR A 51 -1.21 -11.87 4.11
C THR A 51 -2.47 -11.57 4.92
N GLY A 52 -2.86 -12.49 5.81
CA GLY A 52 -4.02 -12.30 6.69
C GLY A 52 -3.91 -11.01 7.53
N GLY A 53 -2.70 -10.72 8.03
CA GLY A 53 -2.41 -9.50 8.79
C GLY A 53 -2.55 -8.23 7.95
N THR A 54 -1.93 -8.19 6.76
CA THR A 54 -2.02 -7.04 5.84
C THR A 54 -3.48 -6.75 5.47
N ARG A 55 -4.23 -7.79 5.09
CA ARG A 55 -5.65 -7.66 4.71
C ARG A 55 -6.49 -7.16 5.86
N ALA A 56 -6.26 -7.68 7.07
CA ALA A 56 -6.99 -7.26 8.28
C ALA A 56 -6.69 -5.80 8.62
N ALA A 57 -5.40 -5.42 8.63
CA ALA A 57 -4.94 -4.05 8.89
C ALA A 57 -5.53 -3.04 7.89
N PHE A 58 -5.41 -3.32 6.59
CA PHE A 58 -5.98 -2.45 5.55
C PHE A 58 -7.51 -2.36 5.64
N THR A 59 -8.17 -3.47 5.98
CA THR A 59 -9.63 -3.49 6.15
C THR A 59 -10.09 -2.68 7.36
N ALA A 60 -9.34 -2.73 8.47
CA ALA A 60 -9.60 -1.90 9.64
C ALA A 60 -9.37 -0.42 9.32
N ALA A 61 -8.24 -0.09 8.68
CA ALA A 61 -7.89 1.26 8.26
C ALA A 61 -8.95 1.90 7.37
N ARG A 62 -9.36 1.19 6.29
CA ARG A 62 -10.41 1.71 5.39
C ARG A 62 -11.75 1.87 6.06
N THR A 63 -12.13 0.95 6.94
CA THR A 63 -13.40 1.06 7.68
C THR A 63 -13.39 2.30 8.56
N GLU A 64 -12.28 2.55 9.25
CA GLU A 64 -12.20 3.71 10.12
C GLU A 64 -12.15 5.03 9.33
N ALA A 65 -11.31 5.13 8.31
CA ALA A 65 -11.24 6.32 7.47
C ALA A 65 -12.60 6.67 6.88
N PHE A 66 -13.33 5.66 6.42
CA PHE A 66 -14.62 5.81 5.79
C PHE A 66 -15.65 6.39 6.76
N TRP A 67 -15.82 5.77 7.93
CA TRP A 67 -16.90 6.12 8.86
C TRP A 67 -16.57 7.32 9.74
N ARG A 68 -15.31 7.49 10.17
CA ARG A 68 -14.91 8.59 11.06
C ARG A 68 -14.47 9.83 10.30
N HIS A 69 -13.75 9.66 9.20
CA HIS A 69 -13.12 10.77 8.48
C HIS A 69 -13.74 11.05 7.11
N ARG A 70 -14.71 10.22 6.68
CA ARG A 70 -15.32 10.29 5.34
C ARG A 70 -14.29 10.13 4.22
N THR A 71 -13.14 9.51 4.50
CA THR A 71 -12.08 9.28 3.52
C THR A 71 -12.20 7.88 2.94
N LEU A 72 -12.07 7.77 1.62
CA LEU A 72 -12.08 6.48 0.93
C LEU A 72 -10.65 5.95 0.83
N LEU A 73 -10.48 4.67 1.09
CA LEU A 73 -9.24 3.93 0.85
C LEU A 73 -9.57 2.76 -0.07
N GLY A 74 -8.91 2.74 -1.21
CA GLY A 74 -8.90 1.65 -2.16
C GLY A 74 -7.48 1.24 -2.51
N LEU A 75 -7.35 0.08 -3.13
CA LEU A 75 -6.10 -0.50 -3.57
C LEU A 75 -5.98 -0.43 -5.09
N THR A 76 -4.82 -0.02 -5.56
CA THR A 76 -4.40 -0.07 -6.96
C THR A 76 -3.65 -1.38 -7.22
N SER A 77 -2.73 -1.74 -6.33
CA SER A 77 -1.96 -2.99 -6.41
C SER A 77 -1.67 -3.54 -5.01
N GLY A 78 -1.84 -4.85 -4.83
CA GLY A 78 -1.60 -5.57 -3.59
C GLY A 78 -0.52 -6.62 -3.75
N HIS A 79 -0.90 -7.90 -3.72
CA HIS A 79 0.05 -8.97 -4.02
C HIS A 79 0.47 -8.95 -5.51
N ARG A 80 1.71 -9.38 -5.77
CA ARG A 80 2.22 -9.59 -7.13
C ARG A 80 2.96 -10.91 -7.19
N ASP A 81 2.75 -11.69 -8.25
CA ASP A 81 3.48 -12.93 -8.46
C ASP A 81 4.98 -12.68 -8.64
N ALA A 82 5.81 -13.61 -8.14
CA ALA A 82 7.26 -13.48 -8.22
C ALA A 82 7.76 -13.41 -9.68
N ALA A 83 7.14 -14.16 -10.58
CA ALA A 83 7.47 -14.14 -12.02
C ALA A 83 7.12 -12.80 -12.67
N GLU A 84 5.99 -12.21 -12.30
CA GLU A 84 5.62 -10.87 -12.78
C GLU A 84 6.60 -9.81 -12.27
N GLN A 85 6.92 -9.84 -10.97
CA GLN A 85 7.92 -8.94 -10.39
C GLN A 85 9.29 -9.10 -11.06
N HIS A 86 9.69 -10.33 -11.39
CA HIS A 86 10.95 -10.58 -12.08
C HIS A 86 10.97 -9.97 -13.49
N ARG A 87 9.87 -10.06 -14.25
CA ARG A 87 9.75 -9.39 -15.56
C ARG A 87 9.87 -7.88 -15.43
N LEU A 88 9.15 -7.26 -14.49
CA LEU A 88 9.23 -5.82 -14.23
C LEU A 88 10.67 -5.38 -13.88
N PHE A 89 11.37 -6.20 -13.09
CA PHE A 89 12.76 -5.95 -12.73
C PHE A 89 13.68 -5.97 -13.96
N LEU A 90 13.55 -6.98 -14.83
CA LEU A 90 14.36 -7.08 -16.05
C LEU A 90 14.09 -5.92 -17.02
N ASP A 91 12.82 -5.53 -17.17
CA ASP A 91 12.43 -4.39 -18.01
C ASP A 91 13.03 -3.07 -17.50
N GLU A 92 13.04 -2.86 -16.18
CA GLU A 92 13.66 -1.68 -15.57
C GLU A 92 15.17 -1.68 -15.78
N VAL A 93 15.84 -2.82 -15.61
CA VAL A 93 17.28 -2.96 -15.86
C VAL A 93 17.60 -2.66 -17.33
N ALA A 94 16.78 -3.12 -18.27
CA ALA A 94 16.97 -2.83 -19.69
C ALA A 94 16.80 -1.33 -20.02
N LYS A 95 15.91 -0.61 -19.31
CA LYS A 95 15.62 0.82 -19.55
C LYS A 95 16.57 1.77 -18.83
N ALA A 96 16.86 1.51 -17.57
CA ALA A 96 17.57 2.43 -16.68
C ALA A 96 19.02 2.00 -16.37
N GLY A 97 19.39 0.76 -16.71
CA GLY A 97 20.65 0.15 -16.32
C GLY A 97 20.63 -0.42 -14.89
N PRO A 98 21.58 -1.31 -14.55
CA PRO A 98 21.57 -2.06 -13.29
C PRO A 98 21.77 -1.19 -12.03
N ASP A 99 22.41 -0.02 -12.16
CA ASP A 99 22.77 0.85 -11.04
C ASP A 99 21.70 1.90 -10.69
N ARG A 100 20.68 2.06 -11.55
CA ARG A 100 19.60 3.05 -11.37
C ARG A 100 18.22 2.42 -11.24
N LYS A 101 18.16 1.11 -11.01
CA LYS A 101 16.91 0.36 -10.88
C LYS A 101 16.06 0.88 -9.72
N ARG A 102 14.82 1.26 -10.02
CA ARG A 102 13.80 1.62 -9.02
C ARG A 102 12.80 0.51 -8.77
N VAL A 103 12.95 -0.62 -9.45
CA VAL A 103 12.17 -1.84 -9.24
C VAL A 103 13.02 -2.84 -8.46
N LEU A 104 12.47 -3.39 -7.39
CA LEU A 104 13.14 -4.40 -6.57
C LEU A 104 13.10 -5.79 -7.24
N PRO A 105 14.13 -6.63 -7.03
CA PRO A 105 14.08 -8.03 -7.44
C PRO A 105 12.97 -8.78 -6.68
N ALA A 106 12.52 -9.90 -7.23
CA ALA A 106 11.37 -10.64 -6.71
C ALA A 106 11.49 -11.01 -5.21
N GLY A 107 12.68 -11.45 -4.77
CA GLY A 107 12.93 -11.81 -3.36
C GLY A 107 12.87 -10.63 -2.39
N GLU A 108 13.06 -9.40 -2.87
CA GLU A 108 13.07 -8.19 -2.03
C GLU A 108 11.71 -7.47 -2.03
N SER A 109 10.84 -7.73 -3.00
CA SER A 109 9.56 -7.04 -3.15
C SER A 109 8.54 -7.40 -2.06
N ALA A 110 8.06 -6.39 -1.34
CA ALA A 110 6.99 -6.52 -0.35
C ALA A 110 5.63 -6.87 -0.99
N HIS A 111 5.42 -6.54 -2.28
CA HIS A 111 4.24 -6.99 -3.02
C HIS A 111 4.25 -8.51 -3.20
N VAL A 112 5.41 -9.10 -3.50
CA VAL A 112 5.56 -10.56 -3.59
C VAL A 112 5.31 -11.23 -2.25
N ARG A 113 5.72 -10.62 -1.14
CA ARG A 113 5.41 -11.11 0.21
C ARG A 113 3.95 -10.91 0.64
N GLY A 114 3.14 -10.17 -0.11
CA GLY A 114 1.76 -9.84 0.27
C GLY A 114 1.67 -8.87 1.46
N THR A 115 2.73 -8.11 1.72
CA THR A 115 2.82 -7.13 2.82
C THR A 115 2.81 -5.68 2.34
N ALA A 116 2.82 -5.43 1.04
CA ALA A 116 2.71 -4.09 0.46
C ALA A 116 1.31 -3.76 -0.09
N LEU A 117 1.02 -2.47 -0.14
CA LEU A 117 -0.23 -1.88 -0.60
C LEU A 117 0.07 -0.60 -1.37
N ASP A 118 -0.32 -0.54 -2.65
CA ASP A 118 -0.33 0.70 -3.44
C ASP A 118 -1.73 1.32 -3.36
N VAL A 119 -1.86 2.34 -2.52
CA VAL A 119 -3.13 2.91 -2.06
C VAL A 119 -3.62 4.05 -2.95
N ARG A 120 -4.94 4.12 -3.13
CA ARG A 120 -5.68 5.18 -3.83
C ARG A 120 -6.94 5.59 -3.06
N PRO A 121 -7.55 6.73 -3.37
CA PRO A 121 -6.97 7.85 -4.10
C PRO A 121 -5.87 8.54 -3.25
N ARG A 122 -5.29 9.62 -3.74
CA ARG A 122 -4.21 10.34 -3.06
C ARG A 122 -4.62 10.83 -1.67
N GLU A 123 -5.86 11.26 -1.50
CA GLU A 123 -6.40 11.67 -0.20
C GLU A 123 -6.50 10.49 0.78
N GLY A 124 -6.77 9.28 0.25
CA GLY A 124 -6.76 8.04 1.02
C GLY A 124 -5.35 7.68 1.48
N ALA A 125 -4.37 7.75 0.57
CA ALA A 125 -2.97 7.56 0.90
C ALA A 125 -2.48 8.58 1.94
N GLN A 126 -2.82 9.87 1.80
CA GLN A 126 -2.49 10.89 2.79
C GLN A 126 -3.07 10.56 4.16
N TRP A 127 -4.36 10.19 4.23
CA TRP A 127 -4.96 9.80 5.50
C TRP A 127 -4.25 8.60 6.13
N LEU A 128 -3.80 7.64 5.32
CA LEU A 128 -3.05 6.49 5.80
C LEU A 128 -1.63 6.85 6.25
N GLU A 129 -1.00 7.85 5.65
CA GLU A 129 0.27 8.40 6.18
C GLU A 129 0.05 9.00 7.57
N ASP A 130 -1.03 9.76 7.76
CA ASP A 130 -1.32 10.45 9.02
C ASP A 130 -1.80 9.50 10.14
N HIS A 131 -2.52 8.42 9.79
CA HIS A 131 -3.22 7.55 10.75
C HIS A 131 -2.81 6.08 10.69
N GLY A 132 -1.93 5.68 9.76
CA GLY A 132 -1.64 4.28 9.46
C GLY A 132 -0.88 3.53 10.57
N ALA A 133 -0.14 4.26 11.40
CA ALA A 133 0.69 3.69 12.46
C ALA A 133 -0.08 2.78 13.42
N ARG A 134 -1.33 3.14 13.77
CA ARG A 134 -2.19 2.31 14.65
C ARG A 134 -2.62 0.97 14.02
N PHE A 135 -2.52 0.86 12.70
CA PHE A 135 -2.77 -0.37 11.95
C PHE A 135 -1.47 -1.06 11.52
N ALA A 136 -0.31 -0.55 11.98
CA ALA A 136 1.01 -0.96 11.53
C ALA A 136 1.20 -0.87 10.00
N LEU A 137 0.56 0.12 9.37
CA LEU A 137 0.69 0.44 7.95
C LEU A 137 1.53 1.70 7.81
N TYR A 138 2.68 1.60 7.16
CA TYR A 138 3.65 2.68 7.06
C TYR A 138 4.02 2.96 5.63
N ARG A 139 4.13 4.23 5.27
CA ARG A 139 4.67 4.65 3.99
C ARG A 139 6.18 4.40 3.98
N THR A 140 6.67 3.64 2.99
CA THR A 140 8.10 3.25 2.94
C THR A 140 8.96 4.23 2.14
N TYR A 141 8.44 4.79 1.04
CA TYR A 141 9.23 5.57 0.09
C TYR A 141 8.76 7.03 -0.06
N ASP A 142 9.70 7.97 -0.09
CA ASP A 142 9.43 9.41 -0.26
C ASP A 142 8.95 9.74 -1.67
N ASN A 143 9.43 9.05 -2.70
CA ASN A 143 8.98 9.23 -4.08
C ASN A 143 7.64 8.52 -4.40
N GLU A 144 7.18 7.59 -3.55
CA GLU A 144 5.96 6.81 -3.76
C GLU A 144 4.93 7.12 -2.67
N TRP A 145 4.19 8.20 -2.85
CA TRP A 145 3.13 8.60 -1.91
C TRP A 145 2.01 7.57 -1.74
N TRP A 146 1.90 6.63 -2.68
CA TRP A 146 0.90 5.57 -2.67
C TRP A 146 1.37 4.30 -1.96
N HIS A 147 2.67 4.10 -1.72
CA HIS A 147 3.20 2.80 -1.30
C HIS A 147 3.30 2.66 0.22
N PHE A 148 2.61 1.65 0.76
CA PHE A 148 2.57 1.33 2.19
C PHE A 148 2.94 -0.14 2.43
N GLU A 149 3.59 -0.41 3.56
CA GLU A 149 3.89 -1.76 4.02
C GLU A 149 3.29 -2.03 5.40
N TYR A 150 2.81 -3.27 5.58
CA TYR A 150 2.37 -3.79 6.87
C TYR A 150 3.56 -4.34 7.67
N ARG A 151 3.83 -3.73 8.84
CA ARG A 151 4.98 -4.03 9.71
C ARG A 151 4.56 -4.12 11.19
N PRO A 152 3.85 -5.20 11.59
CA PRO A 152 3.34 -5.33 12.95
C PRO A 152 4.48 -5.50 13.96
N GLY A 153 4.37 -4.83 15.11
CA GLY A 153 5.37 -4.91 16.19
C GLY A 153 6.64 -4.09 15.96
N GLU A 154 6.73 -3.37 14.83
CA GLU A 154 7.83 -2.46 14.52
C GLU A 154 7.44 -1.01 14.80
N ALA A 155 8.41 -0.21 15.24
CA ALA A 155 8.30 1.24 15.21
C ALA A 155 8.20 1.74 13.75
N PRO A 156 7.63 2.93 13.49
CA PRO A 156 7.58 3.49 12.14
C PRO A 156 8.99 3.51 11.52
N PRO A 157 9.21 2.84 10.38
CA PRO A 157 10.52 2.83 9.75
C PRO A 157 10.88 4.23 9.23
N ALA A 158 12.17 4.54 9.20
CA ALA A 158 12.63 5.71 8.44
C ALA A 158 12.29 5.51 6.96
N ARG A 159 11.73 6.55 6.34
CA ARG A 159 11.43 6.51 4.90
C ARG A 159 12.71 6.50 4.09
N LEU A 160 12.67 5.78 2.99
CA LEU A 160 13.73 5.72 2.00
C LEU A 160 13.39 6.65 0.82
N PRO A 161 14.37 7.24 0.13
CA PRO A 161 14.09 8.09 -1.03
C PRO A 161 13.34 7.38 -2.16
N TYR A 162 13.67 6.11 -2.43
CA TYR A 162 13.04 5.26 -3.46
C TYR A 162 13.40 3.77 -3.27
N PRO A 163 12.66 2.83 -3.91
CA PRO A 163 12.97 1.41 -3.82
C PRO A 163 14.36 1.07 -4.37
N GLY A 164 15.13 0.30 -3.61
CA GLY A 164 16.51 -0.06 -3.97
C GLY A 164 17.54 0.99 -3.59
N TRP A 165 17.14 2.10 -2.95
CA TRP A 165 18.09 3.04 -2.35
C TRP A 165 18.99 2.32 -1.34
N ARG A 166 20.30 2.54 -1.47
CA ARG A 166 21.31 2.11 -0.51
C ARG A 166 22.07 3.34 -0.08
N ALA A 167 22.34 3.48 1.22
CA ALA A 167 23.26 4.50 1.70
C ALA A 167 24.58 4.33 0.93
N ALA A 168 25.16 5.44 0.45
CA ALA A 168 26.50 5.39 -0.11
C ALA A 168 27.42 4.79 0.97
N GLY A 169 28.03 3.64 0.67
CA GLY A 169 29.07 3.10 1.53
C GLY A 169 30.20 4.12 1.68
N PRO A 170 31.02 4.05 2.74
CA PRO A 170 32.22 4.87 2.81
C PRO A 170 33.01 4.70 1.52
N ALA A 171 33.48 5.80 0.93
CA ALA A 171 34.30 5.76 -0.27
C ALA A 171 35.47 4.78 -0.01
N PRO A 172 35.79 3.86 -0.95
CA PRO A 172 36.94 2.98 -0.76
C PRO A 172 38.18 3.84 -0.53
N SER A 173 38.84 3.65 0.61
CA SER A 173 40.11 4.31 0.91
C SER A 173 41.11 3.90 -0.17
N LEU A 174 41.45 4.86 -1.03
CA LEU A 174 42.53 4.74 -2.01
C LEU A 174 43.90 4.78 -1.30
N THR A 175 44.14 3.84 -0.38
CA THR A 175 45.48 3.55 0.11
C THR A 175 46.14 2.63 -0.91
N ARG A 176 46.69 3.23 -1.98
CA ARG A 176 47.67 2.53 -2.81
C ARG A 176 48.95 2.35 -1.98
N PRO A 177 49.47 1.14 -1.77
CA PRO A 177 50.82 1.00 -1.25
C PRO A 177 51.81 1.47 -2.33
N PHE A 178 52.68 2.42 -1.97
CA PHE A 178 53.85 2.72 -2.79
C PHE A 178 54.74 1.47 -2.85
N PRO A 179 55.08 0.95 -4.04
CA PRO A 179 56.13 -0.05 -4.15
C PRO A 179 57.49 0.59 -3.78
N ARG A 180 58.28 -0.12 -2.99
CA ARG A 180 59.67 0.21 -2.68
C ARG A 180 60.59 -0.17 -3.84
#